data_AF-A0A833DPJ9-F1
#
_entry.id   AF-A0A833DPJ9-F1
#
_cell.length_a   1.000
_cell.length_b   1.000
_cell.length_c   1.000
_cell.angle_alpha   90.00
_cell.angle_beta   90.00
_cell.angle_gamma   90.00
#
_symmetry.space_group_name_H-M   'P 1'
#
loop_
_entity.id
_entity.type
_entity.pdbx_description
1 polymer ?
#
loop_
_entity_poly.entity_id
_entity_poly.type
_entity_poly.pdbx_seq_one_letter_code
_entity_poly.pdbx_strand_id
1 'polypeptide(L)'
;MAPTTRDWLAKVSRLQASMFGDRIWAALSLVCWSGAAIITVLWLDGGISNVAAVAAPPLLFAGFGLRWWYHSRARPPWLPL
;
A
#
# COMPACT_ATOMS: atom_id res chain seq x y z
N MET A 1 -1.46 -20.29 33.95
CA MET A 1 -2.40 -21.03 33.08
C MET A 1 -1.91 -20.90 31.64
N ALA A 2 -1.64 -22.02 30.97
CA ALA A 2 -1.28 -21.98 29.56
C ALA A 2 -2.46 -21.39 28.75
N PRO A 3 -2.21 -20.49 27.79
CA PRO A 3 -3.27 -19.95 26.94
C PRO A 3 -3.99 -21.12 26.24
N THR A 4 -5.32 -21.10 26.24
CA THR A 4 -6.07 -22.16 25.58
C THR A 4 -5.77 -22.12 24.08
N THR A 5 -5.77 -23.27 23.41
CA THR A 5 -5.55 -23.35 21.96
C THR A 5 -6.48 -22.40 21.19
N ARG A 6 -7.67 -22.15 21.74
CA ARG A 6 -8.67 -21.22 21.21
C ARG A 6 -8.21 -19.75 21.27
N ASP A 7 -7.60 -19.34 22.38
CA ASP A 7 -7.05 -17.98 22.53
C ASP A 7 -5.88 -17.76 21.58
N TRP A 8 -5.04 -18.79 21.37
CA TRP A 8 -3.92 -18.73 20.45
C TRP A 8 -4.40 -18.60 19.00
N LEU A 9 -5.37 -19.41 18.57
CA LEU A 9 -5.96 -19.35 17.23
C LEU A 9 -6.65 -18.00 16.95
N ALA A 10 -7.35 -17.44 17.93
CA ALA A 10 -7.97 -16.12 17.81
C ALA A 10 -6.94 -14.99 17.68
N LYS A 11 -5.77 -15.14 18.30
CA LYS A 11 -4.66 -14.19 18.19
C LYS A 11 -4.02 -14.25 16.80
N VAL A 12 -3.82 -15.44 16.26
CA VAL A 12 -3.22 -15.65 14.92
C VAL A 12 -4.12 -15.15 13.79
N SER A 13 -5.43 -15.39 13.86
CA SER A 13 -6.36 -14.89 12.84
C SER A 13 -6.44 -13.36 12.80
N ARG A 14 -6.42 -12.71 13.97
CA ARG A 14 -6.28 -11.25 14.10
C ARG A 14 -4.97 -10.74 13.49
N LEU A 15 -3.87 -11.46 13.71
CA LEU A 15 -2.56 -11.11 13.14
C LEU A 15 -2.57 -11.21 11.61
N GLN A 16 -3.07 -12.30 11.05
CA GLN A 16 -3.23 -12.44 9.60
C GLN A 16 -4.12 -11.33 9.02
N ALA A 17 -5.25 -11.02 9.65
CA ALA A 17 -6.14 -9.95 9.20
C ALA A 17 -5.44 -8.58 9.20
N SER A 18 -4.62 -8.28 10.22
CA SER A 18 -3.83 -7.04 10.25
C SER A 18 -2.77 -6.99 9.15
N MET A 19 -2.06 -8.11 8.90
CA MET A 19 -1.08 -8.19 7.82
C MET A 19 -1.71 -8.06 6.42
N PHE A 20 -2.91 -8.61 6.21
CA PHE A 20 -3.66 -8.44 4.96
C PHE A 20 -4.10 -6.98 4.76
N GLY A 21 -4.62 -6.34 5.82
CA GLY A 21 -4.98 -4.92 5.79
C GLY A 21 -3.79 -4.03 5.42
N ASP A 22 -2.63 -4.26 6.03
CA ASP A 22 -1.41 -3.49 5.75
C ASP A 22 -0.89 -3.73 4.32
N ARG A 23 -0.95 -4.97 3.80
CA ARG A 23 -0.56 -5.28 2.43
C ARG A 23 -1.43 -4.60 1.37
N ILE A 24 -2.71 -4.35 1.65
CA ILE A 24 -3.61 -3.66 0.71
C ILE A 24 -3.14 -2.22 0.48
N TRP A 25 -2.71 -1.49 1.51
CA TRP A 25 -2.20 -0.13 1.37
C TRP A 25 -0.91 -0.08 0.55
N ALA A 26 -0.01 -1.04 0.77
CA ALA A 26 1.19 -1.19 -0.04
C ALA A 26 0.86 -1.50 -1.52
N ALA A 27 -0.08 -2.41 -1.78
CA ALA A 27 -0.52 -2.73 -3.13
C ALA A 27 -1.17 -1.52 -3.83
N LEU A 28 -2.02 -0.77 -3.13
CA LEU A 28 -2.67 0.42 -3.68
C LEU A 28 -1.65 1.52 -4.02
N SER A 29 -0.63 1.68 -3.18
CA SER A 29 0.48 2.61 -3.44
C SER A 29 1.26 2.23 -4.71
N LEU A 30 1.49 0.93 -4.91
CA LEU A 30 2.17 0.40 -6.09
C LEU A 30 1.37 0.70 -7.36
N VAL A 31 0.05 0.46 -7.34
CA VAL A 31 -0.85 0.73 -8.48
C VAL A 31 -0.82 2.22 -8.85
N CYS A 32 -0.86 3.11 -7.87
CA CYS A 32 -0.75 4.55 -8.10
C CYS A 32 0.57 4.93 -8.78
N TRP A 33 1.71 4.42 -8.28
CA TRP A 33 3.01 4.70 -8.87
C TRP A 33 3.19 4.10 -10.26
N SER A 34 2.75 2.86 -10.47
CA SER A 34 2.79 2.24 -11.81
C SER A 34 1.91 3.00 -12.80
N GLY A 35 0.72 3.44 -12.37
CA GLY A 35 -0.17 4.26 -13.20
C GLY A 35 0.48 5.58 -13.60
N ALA A 36 1.07 6.29 -12.64
CA ALA A 36 1.80 7.53 -12.91
C ALA A 36 3.00 7.32 -13.85
N ALA A 37 3.75 6.22 -13.68
CA ALA A 37 4.87 5.89 -14.55
C ALA A 37 4.41 5.64 -16.00
N ILE A 38 3.34 4.85 -16.18
CA ILE A 38 2.76 4.57 -17.50
C ILE A 38 2.29 5.86 -18.18
N ILE A 39 1.56 6.72 -17.45
CA ILE A 39 1.08 8.01 -17.99
C ILE A 39 2.27 8.89 -18.40
N THR A 40 3.33 8.93 -17.58
CA THR A 40 4.51 9.73 -17.88
C THR A 40 5.24 9.22 -19.12
N VAL A 41 5.39 7.90 -19.27
CA VAL A 41 6.01 7.29 -20.46
C VAL A 41 5.18 7.58 -21.71
N LEU A 42 3.86 7.39 -21.65
CA LEU A 42 2.96 7.68 -22.77
C LEU A 42 2.97 9.17 -23.16
N TRP A 43 3.16 10.06 -22.18
CA TRP A 43 3.25 11.49 -22.46
C TRP A 43 4.56 11.85 -23.16
N LEU A 44 5.69 11.28 -22.71
CA LEU A 44 7.00 11.48 -23.34
C LEU A 44 7.07 10.91 -24.77
N ASP A 45 6.35 9.81 -25.01
CA ASP A 45 6.21 9.19 -26.34
C ASP A 45 5.22 9.94 -27.25
N GLY A 46 4.56 10.99 -26.75
CA GLY A 46 3.55 11.75 -27.48
C GLY A 46 2.21 11.02 -27.67
N GLY A 47 2.03 9.87 -27.03
CA GLY A 47 0.83 9.03 -27.12
C GLY A 47 -0.39 9.57 -26.36
N ILE A 48 -0.22 10.54 -25.46
CA ILE A 48 -1.32 11.19 -24.72
C ILE A 48 -1.16 12.72 -24.64
N SER A 49 -2.29 13.42 -24.51
CA SER A 49 -2.33 14.88 -24.43
C SER A 49 -1.85 15.41 -23.07
N ASN A 50 -1.42 16.68 -23.03
CA ASN A 50 -1.02 17.36 -21.79
C ASN A 50 -2.12 17.30 -20.72
N VAL A 51 -3.40 17.34 -21.11
CA VAL A 51 -4.54 17.25 -20.19
C VAL A 51 -4.60 15.88 -19.52
N ALA A 52 -4.33 14.81 -20.26
CA ALA A 52 -4.26 13.46 -19.71
C ALA A 52 -3.03 13.28 -18.79
N ALA A 53 -1.91 13.94 -19.10
CA ALA A 53 -0.70 13.90 -18.30
C ALA A 53 -0.86 14.56 -16.90
N VAL A 54 -1.85 15.46 -16.73
CA VAL A 54 -2.18 16.06 -15.42
C VAL A 54 -2.63 15.01 -14.39
N ALA A 55 -3.04 13.81 -14.81
CA ALA A 55 -3.37 12.73 -13.89
C ALA A 55 -2.14 12.11 -13.18
N ALA A 56 -0.93 12.25 -13.74
CA ALA A 56 0.27 11.65 -13.17
C ALA A 56 0.69 12.25 -11.81
N PRO A 57 0.76 13.58 -11.60
CA PRO A 57 1.12 14.14 -10.31
C PRO A 57 0.19 13.72 -9.16
N PRO A 58 -1.16 13.78 -9.28
CA PRO A 58 -2.07 13.28 -8.23
C PRO A 58 -1.84 11.81 -7.90
N LEU A 59 -1.57 10.96 -8.90
CA LEU A 59 -1.27 9.54 -8.69
C LEU A 59 0.06 9.32 -7.96
N LEU A 60 1.09 10.12 -8.23
CA LEU A 60 2.35 10.08 -7.49
C LEU A 60 2.15 10.46 -6.01
N PHE A 61 1.43 11.55 -5.76
CA PHE A 61 1.13 12.00 -4.40
C PHE A 61 0.23 11.01 -3.65
N ALA A 62 -0.78 10.45 -4.32
CA ALA A 62 -1.62 9.41 -3.74
C ALA A 62 -0.81 8.17 -3.36
N GLY A 63 0.05 7.67 -4.26
CA GLY A 63 0.93 6.55 -3.98
C GLY A 63 1.90 6.83 -2.83
N PHE A 64 2.47 8.05 -2.77
CA PHE A 64 3.32 8.47 -1.67
C PHE A 64 2.56 8.51 -0.33
N GLY A 65 1.36 9.09 -0.31
CA GLY A 65 0.51 9.15 0.88
C GLY A 65 0.11 7.75 1.38
N LEU A 66 -0.29 6.86 0.47
CA LEU A 66 -0.64 5.47 0.79
C LEU A 66 0.56 4.71 1.37
N ARG A 67 1.75 4.92 0.81
CA ARG A 67 2.98 4.29 1.32
C ARG A 67 3.40 4.86 2.67
N TRP A 68 3.29 6.17 2.86
CA TRP A 68 3.58 6.80 4.15
C TRP A 68 2.61 6.30 5.23
N TRP A 69 1.33 6.17 4.88
CA TRP A 69 0.31 5.62 5.76
C TRP A 69 0.58 4.14 6.11
N TYR A 70 1.01 3.35 5.13
CA TYR A 70 1.49 1.98 5.36
C TYR A 70 2.65 1.94 6.35
N HIS A 71 3.71 2.72 6.13
CA HIS A 71 4.88 2.73 7.01
C HIS A 71 4.56 3.28 8.42
N SER A 72 3.57 4.17 8.55
CA SER A 72 3.13 4.68 9.85
C SER A 72 2.33 3.66 10.66
N ARG A 73 1.73 2.67 9.99
CA ARG A 73 0.92 1.61 10.64
C ARG A 73 1.63 0.26 10.76
N ALA A 74 2.54 -0.03 9.83
CA ALA A 74 3.34 -1.24 9.83
C ALA A 74 4.24 -1.24 11.06
N ARG A 75 3.93 -2.09 12.04
CA ARG A 75 4.78 -2.28 13.22
C ARG A 75 6.09 -2.96 12.80
N PRO A 76 7.24 -2.54 13.35
CA PRO A 76 8.52 -3.18 13.07
C PRO A 76 8.47 -4.68 13.45
N PRO A 77 9.04 -5.57 12.63
CA PRO A 77 8.89 -7.02 12.80
C PRO A 77 9.53 -7.58 14.09
N TRP A 78 10.32 -6.77 14.80
CA TRP A 78 11.00 -7.14 16.04
C TRP A 78 10.32 -6.61 17.32
N LEU A 79 9.25 -5.82 17.21
CA LEU A 79 8.53 -5.35 18.39
C LEU A 79 7.56 -6.44 18.88
N PRO A 80 7.73 -6.97 20.10
CA PRO A 80 6.75 -7.88 20.68
C PRO A 80 5.42 -7.13 20.88
N LEU A 81 4.33 -7.83 20.55
CA LEU A 81 2.95 -7.32 20.59
C LEU A 81 2.49 -6.94 22.00
#